data_AF-A0A8J5JS97-F1
#
_entry.id   AF-A0A8J5JS97-F1
#
_cell.length_a   1.000
_cell.length_b   1.000
_cell.length_c   1.000
_cell.angle_alpha   90.00
_cell.angle_beta   90.00
_cell.angle_gamma   90.00
#
_symmetry.space_group_name_H-M   'P 1'
#
loop_
_entity.id
_entity.type
_entity.pdbx_description
1 polymer ?
#
loop_
_entity_poly.entity_id
_entity_poly.type
_entity_poly.pdbx_seq_one_letter_code
_entity_poly.pdbx_strand_id
1 'polypeptide(L)'
;MNKFVMATGVAKKRKYIVGYINYGFTSILADGIEKPQCVLCFKVLGNDSMRPSKLKHHLMTIHPQYAKRDTDFFRRHERNIFEQLNRLNLKLQGKDRNVFHLMDCLRAFLAKLQNWQRKVSAGNVAMFENLSTVLDENEDHLLDPSLKIEITQHLKSLESELKKNPFSGTLDIATISNDVQDEFLDLKNDSAAKDLYEERSLTVFWCSMYQSYPKVSEIAL
;
A
#
# COMPACT_ATOMS: atom_id res chain seq x y z
N MET A 1 7.39 -46.43 -33.68
CA MET A 1 8.33 -45.31 -33.57
C MET A 1 7.53 -44.01 -33.53
N ASN A 2 7.64 -43.26 -32.44
CA ASN A 2 7.66 -41.79 -32.37
C ASN A 2 7.43 -41.37 -30.91
N LYS A 3 8.55 -41.22 -30.18
CA LYS A 3 8.57 -40.52 -28.89
C LYS A 3 8.44 -39.03 -29.20
N PHE A 4 7.28 -38.45 -28.90
CA PHE A 4 7.16 -36.99 -28.76
C PHE A 4 7.93 -36.60 -27.48
N VAL A 5 9.15 -36.08 -27.66
CA VAL A 5 9.88 -35.40 -26.59
C VAL A 5 9.32 -33.98 -26.53
N MET A 6 8.55 -33.68 -25.48
CA MET A 6 8.22 -32.29 -25.17
C MET A 6 9.49 -31.59 -24.67
N ALA A 7 10.04 -30.69 -25.49
CA ALA A 7 11.05 -29.75 -25.05
C ALA A 7 10.41 -28.77 -24.05
N THR A 8 10.72 -28.92 -22.77
CA THR A 8 10.42 -27.92 -21.75
C THR A 8 11.35 -26.72 -21.93
N GLY A 9 10.99 -25.83 -22.86
CA GLY A 9 11.66 -24.55 -23.01
C GLY A 9 11.43 -23.71 -21.78
N VAL A 10 12.43 -23.56 -20.91
CA VAL A 10 12.41 -22.56 -19.84
C VAL A 10 12.28 -21.18 -20.50
N ALA A 11 11.16 -20.50 -20.28
CA ALA A 11 10.92 -19.17 -20.84
C ALA A 11 12.05 -18.22 -20.40
N LYS A 12 12.80 -17.67 -21.36
CA LYS A 12 13.85 -16.68 -21.09
C LYS A 12 13.23 -15.46 -20.40
N LYS A 13 13.62 -15.24 -19.13
CA LYS A 13 13.20 -14.07 -18.35
C LYS A 13 13.82 -12.80 -18.94
N ARG A 14 13.01 -11.75 -19.10
CA ARG A 14 13.44 -10.45 -19.62
C ARG A 14 14.18 -9.67 -18.54
N LYS A 15 15.22 -8.93 -18.94
CA LYS A 15 15.94 -8.03 -18.04
C LYS A 15 15.47 -6.60 -18.25
N TYR A 16 15.59 -5.81 -17.20
CA TYR A 16 15.35 -4.39 -17.25
C TYR A 16 16.36 -3.70 -18.15
N ILE A 17 15.90 -2.64 -18.82
CA ILE A 17 16.73 -1.76 -19.63
C ILE A 17 16.44 -0.34 -19.16
N VAL A 18 17.50 0.45 -18.93
CA VAL A 18 17.41 1.83 -18.44
C VAL A 18 16.45 2.69 -19.26
N GLY A 19 16.33 2.43 -20.57
CA GLY A 19 15.39 3.14 -21.45
C GLY A 19 13.90 2.94 -21.12
N TYR A 20 13.52 1.98 -20.28
CA TYR A 20 12.12 1.77 -19.87
C TYR A 20 11.59 2.88 -18.96
N ILE A 21 12.47 3.69 -18.37
CA ILE A 21 12.06 4.90 -17.65
C ILE A 21 11.37 5.92 -18.56
N ASN A 22 11.58 5.87 -19.89
CA ASN A 22 10.83 6.67 -20.87
C ASN A 22 9.33 6.32 -20.90
N TYR A 23 8.96 5.16 -20.37
CA TYR A 23 7.57 4.73 -20.20
C TYR A 23 7.11 4.81 -18.75
N GLY A 24 7.91 5.40 -17.85
CA GLY A 24 7.61 5.51 -16.43
C GLY A 24 7.85 4.23 -15.62
N PHE A 25 8.84 3.40 -16.01
CA PHE A 25 9.13 2.16 -15.29
C PHE A 25 10.57 2.06 -14.78
N THR A 26 10.68 1.58 -13.54
CA THR A 26 11.91 1.14 -12.89
C THR A 26 11.88 -0.39 -12.69
N SER A 27 12.95 -0.97 -12.17
CA SER A 27 13.03 -2.41 -11.87
C SER A 27 13.01 -2.67 -10.38
N ILE A 28 12.30 -3.72 -9.98
CA ILE A 28 12.40 -4.34 -8.66
C ILE A 28 12.82 -5.80 -8.81
N LEU A 29 13.64 -6.29 -7.89
CA LEU A 29 14.00 -7.71 -7.81
C LEU A 29 13.03 -8.42 -6.86
N ALA A 30 12.26 -9.37 -7.37
CA ALA A 30 11.37 -10.22 -6.58
C ALA A 30 11.60 -11.68 -6.96
N ASP A 31 11.87 -12.54 -5.97
CA ASP A 31 12.16 -13.97 -6.16
C ASP A 31 13.33 -14.24 -7.13
N GLY A 32 14.34 -13.35 -7.12
CA GLY A 32 15.47 -13.40 -8.06
C GLY A 32 15.10 -13.05 -9.51
N ILE A 33 13.91 -12.51 -9.76
CA ILE A 33 13.43 -12.10 -11.07
C ILE A 33 13.21 -10.58 -11.09
N GLU A 34 13.82 -9.90 -12.06
CA GLU A 34 13.52 -8.49 -12.30
C GLU A 34 12.09 -8.33 -12.84
N LYS A 35 11.30 -7.50 -12.17
CA LYS A 35 9.93 -7.15 -12.54
C LYS A 35 9.85 -5.64 -12.76
N PRO A 36 9.08 -5.16 -13.77
CA PRO A 36 8.95 -3.74 -13.99
C PRO A 36 7.94 -3.17 -12.99
N GLN A 37 8.32 -2.08 -12.32
CA GLN A 37 7.47 -1.33 -11.41
C GLN A 37 7.18 0.06 -12.00
N CYS A 38 5.91 0.44 -12.05
CA CYS A 38 5.50 1.77 -12.49
C CYS A 38 5.90 2.82 -11.44
N VAL A 39 6.59 3.88 -11.84
CA VAL A 39 7.02 4.94 -10.92
C VAL A 39 5.87 5.85 -10.48
N LEU A 40 4.75 5.86 -11.21
CA LEU A 40 3.58 6.72 -10.92
C LEU A 40 2.59 6.07 -9.96
N CYS A 41 2.33 4.77 -10.10
CA CYS A 41 1.34 4.05 -9.29
C CYS A 41 1.89 2.88 -8.49
N PHE A 42 3.20 2.64 -8.53
CA PHE A 42 3.89 1.56 -7.80
C PHE A 42 3.50 0.14 -8.17
N LYS A 43 2.60 -0.05 -9.13
CA LYS A 43 2.16 -1.37 -9.56
C LYS A 43 3.35 -2.14 -10.14
N VAL A 44 3.63 -3.29 -9.53
CA VAL A 44 4.60 -4.27 -10.05
C VAL A 44 3.89 -5.15 -11.05
N LEU A 45 4.41 -5.21 -12.28
CA LEU A 45 3.86 -6.08 -13.32
C LEU A 45 4.67 -7.38 -13.41
N GLY A 46 4.10 -8.41 -14.04
CA GLY A 46 4.85 -9.62 -14.35
C GLY A 46 6.01 -9.34 -15.32
N ASN A 47 7.07 -10.17 -15.26
CA ASN A 47 8.25 -10.05 -16.12
C ASN A 47 7.90 -10.00 -17.63
N ASP A 48 6.87 -10.71 -18.07
CA ASP A 48 6.38 -10.70 -19.46
C ASP A 48 5.84 -9.34 -19.93
N SER A 49 5.54 -8.44 -18.98
CA SER A 49 5.10 -7.06 -19.25
C SER A 49 6.25 -6.12 -19.55
N MET A 50 7.51 -6.55 -19.37
CA MET A 50 8.73 -5.78 -19.63
C MET A 50 9.00 -5.54 -21.14
N ARG A 51 7.95 -5.65 -21.98
CA ARG A 51 7.98 -5.31 -23.41
C ARG A 51 7.61 -3.83 -23.56
N PRO A 52 8.33 -3.04 -24.38
CA PRO A 52 8.06 -1.61 -24.56
C PRO A 52 6.59 -1.29 -24.88
N SER A 53 5.94 -2.09 -25.72
CA SER A 53 4.53 -1.89 -26.08
C SER A 53 3.58 -2.05 -24.88
N LYS A 54 3.85 -2.99 -23.97
CA LYS A 54 3.04 -3.23 -22.77
C LYS A 54 3.26 -2.14 -21.73
N LEU A 55 4.51 -1.71 -21.53
CA LEU A 55 4.84 -0.60 -20.64
C LEU A 55 4.21 0.71 -21.14
N LYS A 56 4.35 1.01 -22.43
CA LYS A 56 3.72 2.16 -23.07
C LYS A 56 2.20 2.09 -22.98
N HIS A 57 1.61 0.91 -23.20
CA HIS A 57 0.16 0.72 -23.05
C HIS A 57 -0.30 1.02 -21.63
N HIS A 58 0.38 0.50 -20.60
CA HIS A 58 0.10 0.83 -19.20
C HIS A 58 0.15 2.34 -18.96
N LEU A 59 1.20 3.02 -19.42
CA LEU A 59 1.30 4.48 -19.29
C LEU A 59 0.11 5.19 -19.97
N MET A 60 -0.27 4.78 -21.18
CA MET A 60 -1.34 5.44 -21.93
C MET A 60 -2.75 5.16 -21.36
N THR A 61 -3.00 3.97 -20.80
CA THR A 61 -4.34 3.59 -20.33
C THR A 61 -4.56 3.86 -18.85
N ILE A 62 -3.55 3.65 -18.02
CA ILE A 62 -3.64 3.87 -16.56
C ILE A 62 -3.27 5.31 -16.21
N HIS A 63 -2.41 5.94 -17.01
CA HIS A 63 -1.83 7.25 -16.73
C HIS A 63 -1.89 8.20 -17.94
N PRO A 64 -3.05 8.35 -18.63
CA PRO A 64 -3.16 9.16 -19.84
C PRO A 64 -2.69 10.61 -19.65
N GLN A 65 -2.89 11.18 -18.46
CA GLN A 65 -2.45 12.54 -18.10
C GLN A 65 -0.92 12.71 -18.10
N TYR A 66 -0.17 11.61 -17.99
CA TYR A 66 1.29 11.62 -18.01
C TYR A 66 1.89 11.07 -19.31
N ALA A 67 1.07 10.68 -20.29
CA ALA A 67 1.51 10.05 -21.53
C ALA A 67 2.43 10.92 -22.41
N LYS A 68 2.38 12.25 -22.25
CA LYS A 68 3.21 13.22 -22.97
C LYS A 68 4.41 13.74 -22.17
N ARG A 69 4.60 13.28 -20.93
CA ARG A 69 5.71 13.75 -20.08
C ARG A 69 7.04 13.17 -20.56
N ASP A 70 8.11 13.91 -20.33
CA ASP A 70 9.45 13.53 -20.73
C ASP A 70 10.12 12.55 -19.73
N THR A 71 11.27 12.02 -20.13
CA THR A 71 12.06 11.11 -19.29
C THR A 71 12.49 11.76 -17.97
N ASP A 72 12.78 13.05 -17.97
CA ASP A 72 13.26 13.78 -16.78
C ASP A 72 12.15 13.97 -15.75
N PHE A 73 10.89 14.10 -16.18
CA PHE A 73 9.73 14.02 -15.30
C PHE A 73 9.69 12.67 -14.57
N PHE A 74 9.78 11.55 -15.29
CA PHE A 74 9.73 10.22 -14.66
C PHE A 74 10.91 9.96 -13.72
N ARG A 75 12.12 10.40 -14.08
CA ARG A 75 13.31 10.30 -13.21
C ARG A 75 13.19 11.16 -11.95
N ARG A 76 12.67 12.39 -12.06
CA ARG A 76 12.42 13.25 -10.89
C ARG A 76 11.36 12.66 -9.99
N HIS A 77 10.30 12.11 -10.56
CA HIS A 77 9.22 11.47 -9.83
C HIS A 77 9.72 10.23 -9.07
N GLU A 78 10.49 9.36 -9.72
CA GLU A 78 11.17 8.22 -9.10
C GLU A 78 12.04 8.67 -7.91
N ARG A 79 12.94 9.65 -8.10
CA ARG A 79 13.81 10.14 -7.02
C ARG A 79 13.04 10.76 -5.86
N ASN A 80 12.02 11.58 -6.14
CA ASN A 80 11.24 12.24 -5.09
C ASN A 80 10.53 11.23 -4.21
N ILE A 81 9.97 10.18 -4.81
CA ILE A 81 9.37 9.06 -4.10
C ILE A 81 10.41 8.33 -3.25
N PHE A 82 11.57 7.98 -3.82
CA PHE A 82 12.64 7.33 -3.05
C PHE A 82 13.15 8.22 -1.92
N GLU A 83 13.19 9.53 -2.12
CA GLU A 83 13.52 10.50 -1.08
C GLU A 83 12.44 10.58 -0.01
N GLN A 84 11.16 10.52 -0.35
CA GLN A 84 10.06 10.49 0.62
C GLN A 84 10.02 9.16 1.40
N LEU A 85 10.28 8.04 0.73
CA LEU A 85 10.45 6.73 1.37
C LEU A 85 11.70 6.70 2.23
N ASN A 86 12.81 7.28 1.79
CA ASN A 86 14.02 7.42 2.60
C ASN A 86 13.81 8.37 3.76
N ARG A 87 13.08 9.48 3.61
CA ARG A 87 12.70 10.38 4.71
C ARG A 87 11.77 9.68 5.69
N LEU A 88 10.84 8.87 5.21
CA LEU A 88 9.99 8.03 6.06
C LEU A 88 10.85 6.98 6.78
N ASN A 89 11.70 6.25 6.08
CA ASN A 89 12.62 5.25 6.64
C ASN A 89 13.59 5.87 7.65
N LEU A 90 14.18 7.04 7.36
CA LEU A 90 15.02 7.81 8.28
C LEU A 90 14.23 8.32 9.47
N LYS A 91 12.97 8.73 9.28
CA LYS A 91 12.05 9.00 10.39
C LYS A 91 11.79 7.71 11.20
N LEU A 92 11.72 6.55 10.58
CA LEU A 92 11.52 5.27 11.27
C LEU A 92 12.81 4.74 11.93
N GLN A 93 14.00 5.22 11.54
CA GLN A 93 15.32 4.78 12.03
C GLN A 93 15.85 5.58 13.25
N GLY A 94 15.06 6.46 13.85
CA GLY A 94 15.46 7.20 15.04
C GLY A 94 15.44 6.33 16.31
N LYS A 95 16.59 6.21 16.98
CA LYS A 95 16.86 5.37 18.16
C LYS A 95 16.01 5.61 19.43
N ASP A 96 15.07 6.55 19.43
CA ASP A 96 14.25 6.90 20.61
C ASP A 96 12.79 7.23 20.28
N ARG A 97 12.15 6.51 19.34
CA ARG A 97 10.69 6.59 19.19
C ARG A 97 10.00 5.50 20.01
N ASN A 98 9.61 5.88 21.23
CA ASN A 98 8.79 5.05 22.08
C ASN A 98 7.48 4.67 21.36
N VAL A 99 7.01 3.43 21.53
CA VAL A 99 5.76 2.89 20.92
C VAL A 99 4.55 3.80 21.18
N PHE A 100 4.58 4.54 22.30
CA PHE A 100 3.63 5.59 22.65
C PHE A 100 3.53 6.72 21.60
N HIS A 101 4.67 7.22 21.10
CA HIS A 101 4.68 8.27 20.06
C HIS A 101 4.17 7.75 18.72
N LEU A 102 4.40 6.46 18.42
CA LEU A 102 3.83 5.82 17.23
C LEU A 102 2.31 5.70 17.34
N MET A 103 1.81 5.33 18.53
CA MET A 103 0.38 5.22 18.80
C MET A 103 -0.33 6.56 18.75
N ASP A 104 0.25 7.61 19.31
CA ASP A 104 -0.32 8.95 19.25
C ASP A 104 -0.30 9.52 17.82
N CYS A 105 0.74 9.21 17.04
CA CYS A 105 0.77 9.54 15.63
C CYS A 105 -0.31 8.79 14.82
N LEU A 106 -0.52 7.51 15.11
CA LEU A 106 -1.52 6.68 14.43
C LEU A 106 -2.94 7.14 14.80
N ARG A 107 -3.22 7.40 16.07
CA ARG A 107 -4.49 7.98 16.54
C ARG A 107 -4.74 9.35 15.93
N ALA A 108 -3.73 10.23 15.92
CA ALA A 108 -3.83 11.53 15.28
C ALA A 108 -4.07 11.41 13.77
N PHE A 109 -3.51 10.39 13.11
CA PHE A 109 -3.74 10.14 11.70
C PHE A 109 -5.14 9.61 11.41
N LEU A 110 -5.65 8.66 12.21
CA LEU A 110 -7.04 8.19 12.12
C LEU A 110 -8.04 9.35 12.31
N ALA A 111 -7.79 10.22 13.30
CA ALA A 111 -8.62 11.41 13.52
C ALA A 111 -8.56 12.39 12.32
N LYS A 112 -7.40 12.51 11.66
CA LYS A 112 -7.26 13.28 10.41
C LYS A 112 -8.05 12.65 9.26
N LEU A 113 -8.02 11.33 9.09
CA LEU A 113 -8.80 10.64 8.05
C LEU A 113 -10.31 10.87 8.23
N GLN A 114 -10.83 10.75 9.45
CA GLN A 114 -12.23 11.05 9.76
C GLN A 114 -12.59 12.51 9.51
N ASN A 115 -11.68 13.44 9.82
CA ASN A 115 -11.85 14.85 9.50
C ASN A 115 -11.85 15.09 7.99
N TRP A 116 -10.99 14.41 7.22
CA TRP A 116 -10.93 14.52 5.77
C TRP A 116 -12.19 13.97 5.11
N GLN A 117 -12.74 12.86 5.59
CA GLN A 117 -14.04 12.35 5.12
C GLN A 117 -15.16 13.39 5.30
N ARG A 118 -15.21 14.05 6.46
CA ARG A 118 -16.18 15.15 6.72
C ARG A 118 -15.96 16.34 5.79
N LYS A 119 -14.71 16.75 5.58
CA LYS A 119 -14.37 17.88 4.70
C LYS A 119 -14.70 17.59 3.24
N VAL A 120 -14.36 16.40 2.74
CA VAL A 120 -14.72 15.96 1.39
C VAL A 120 -16.23 15.91 1.22
N SER A 121 -16.96 15.47 2.25
CA SER A 121 -18.44 15.50 2.28
C SER A 121 -19.02 16.92 2.19
N ALA A 122 -18.27 17.95 2.60
CA ALA A 122 -18.61 19.36 2.45
C ALA A 122 -18.02 20.01 1.18
N GLY A 123 -17.37 19.24 0.30
CA GLY A 123 -16.69 19.75 -0.90
C GLY A 123 -15.31 20.36 -0.65
N ASN A 124 -14.82 20.34 0.59
CA ASN A 124 -13.51 20.87 0.95
C ASN A 124 -12.43 19.80 0.75
N VAL A 125 -11.50 20.05 -0.17
CA VAL A 125 -10.40 19.15 -0.55
C VAL A 125 -9.01 19.70 -0.19
N ALA A 126 -8.93 20.70 0.68
CA ALA A 126 -7.67 21.41 1.01
C ALA A 126 -6.58 20.53 1.63
N MET A 127 -6.91 19.32 2.10
CA MET A 127 -5.95 18.33 2.56
C MET A 127 -5.19 17.62 1.42
N PHE A 128 -5.68 17.76 0.19
CA PHE A 128 -5.13 17.18 -1.03
C PHE A 128 -4.65 18.32 -1.95
N GLU A 129 -3.41 18.78 -1.78
CA GLU A 129 -2.86 19.95 -2.50
C GLU A 129 -3.03 19.87 -4.03
N ASN A 130 -2.85 18.68 -4.61
CA ASN A 130 -3.04 18.44 -6.04
C ASN A 130 -4.52 18.49 -6.47
N LEU A 131 -5.44 18.03 -5.60
CA LEU A 131 -6.87 18.07 -5.92
C LEU A 131 -7.43 19.49 -5.73
N SER A 132 -6.91 20.23 -4.74
CA SER A 132 -7.22 21.65 -4.54
C SER A 132 -6.77 22.47 -5.75
N THR A 133 -5.52 22.33 -6.18
CA THR A 133 -4.99 23.06 -7.36
C THR A 133 -5.77 22.74 -8.64
N VAL A 134 -6.11 21.47 -8.86
CA VAL A 134 -6.96 21.09 -10.00
C VAL A 134 -8.38 21.66 -9.87
N LEU A 135 -8.95 21.75 -8.66
CA LEU A 135 -10.25 22.40 -8.44
C LEU A 135 -10.20 23.90 -8.70
N ASP A 136 -9.12 24.57 -8.26
CA ASP A 136 -8.91 26.00 -8.46
C ASP A 136 -8.67 26.36 -9.93
N GLU A 137 -8.21 25.38 -10.73
CA GLU A 137 -8.08 25.49 -12.19
C GLU A 137 -9.41 25.21 -12.95
N ASN A 138 -10.43 24.65 -12.30
CA ASN A 138 -11.74 24.39 -12.92
C ASN A 138 -12.66 25.61 -12.79
N GLU A 139 -13.35 25.99 -13.87
CA GLU A 139 -14.26 27.16 -13.89
C GLU A 139 -15.33 27.09 -12.79
N ASP A 140 -15.90 25.90 -12.55
CA ASP A 140 -16.98 25.73 -11.58
C ASP A 140 -16.49 25.57 -10.12
N HIS A 141 -15.18 25.33 -9.89
CA HIS A 141 -14.59 25.09 -8.55
C HIS A 141 -15.33 24.04 -7.70
N LEU A 142 -16.13 23.17 -8.34
CA LEU A 142 -16.95 22.17 -7.67
C LEU A 142 -16.33 20.78 -7.85
N LEU A 143 -16.24 20.05 -6.74
CA LEU A 143 -15.82 18.65 -6.77
C LEU A 143 -16.98 17.79 -7.30
N ASP A 144 -16.71 17.02 -8.35
CA ASP A 144 -17.70 16.11 -8.94
C ASP A 144 -18.29 15.14 -7.88
N PRO A 145 -19.62 14.96 -7.83
CA PRO A 145 -20.27 14.09 -6.85
C PRO A 145 -19.80 12.63 -6.87
N SER A 146 -19.43 12.09 -8.03
CA SER A 146 -18.91 10.72 -8.14
C SER A 146 -17.49 10.61 -7.57
N LEU A 147 -16.65 11.61 -7.84
CA LEU A 147 -15.29 11.70 -7.30
C LEU A 147 -15.31 11.88 -5.77
N LYS A 148 -16.27 12.64 -5.25
CA LYS A 148 -16.52 12.81 -3.82
C LYS A 148 -16.85 11.48 -3.13
N ILE A 149 -17.67 10.64 -3.76
CA ILE A 149 -18.00 9.30 -3.26
C ILE A 149 -16.75 8.42 -3.29
N GLU A 150 -16.00 8.43 -4.38
CA GLU A 150 -14.80 7.61 -4.55
C GLU A 150 -13.71 7.94 -3.52
N ILE A 151 -13.43 9.22 -3.29
CA ILE A 151 -12.47 9.68 -2.27
C ILE A 151 -12.94 9.26 -0.87
N THR A 152 -14.23 9.42 -0.57
CA THR A 152 -14.79 9.02 0.73
C THR A 152 -14.68 7.51 0.94
N GLN A 153 -14.93 6.70 -0.09
CA GLN A 153 -14.79 5.25 -0.04
C GLN A 153 -13.34 4.82 0.20
N HIS A 154 -12.38 5.46 -0.46
CA HIS A 154 -10.95 5.18 -0.27
C HIS A 154 -10.46 5.55 1.13
N LEU A 155 -10.87 6.71 1.65
CA LEU A 155 -10.55 7.12 3.01
C LEU A 155 -11.14 6.18 4.06
N LYS A 156 -12.35 5.63 3.82
CA LYS A 156 -12.96 4.61 4.69
C LYS A 156 -12.23 3.27 4.62
N SER A 157 -11.81 2.84 3.43
CA SER A 157 -11.03 1.62 3.26
C SER A 157 -9.68 1.73 3.97
N LEU A 158 -8.98 2.85 3.81
CA LEU A 158 -7.72 3.11 4.51
C LEU A 158 -7.90 3.18 6.03
N GLU A 159 -8.98 3.81 6.51
CA GLU A 159 -9.32 3.80 7.93
C GLU A 159 -9.59 2.37 8.45
N SER A 160 -10.26 1.52 7.67
CA SER A 160 -10.55 0.13 8.03
C SER A 160 -9.27 -0.72 8.10
N GLU A 161 -8.37 -0.55 7.15
CA GLU A 161 -7.08 -1.26 7.12
C GLU A 161 -6.19 -0.87 8.31
N LEU A 162 -6.20 0.40 8.68
CA LEU A 162 -5.44 0.92 9.84
C LEU A 162 -6.10 0.60 11.20
N LYS A 163 -7.34 0.09 11.20
CA LYS A 163 -8.11 -0.32 12.39
C LYS A 163 -8.08 -1.81 12.65
N LYS A 164 -7.32 -2.63 11.90
CA LYS A 164 -7.23 -4.09 12.11
C LYS A 164 -6.77 -4.42 13.53
N ASN A 165 -7.76 -4.55 14.40
CA ASN A 165 -7.67 -4.94 15.79
C ASN A 165 -8.13 -6.41 15.85
N PRO A 166 -7.31 -7.33 16.37
CA PRO A 166 -7.64 -8.76 16.48
C PRO A 166 -8.98 -9.03 17.18
N PHE A 167 -9.38 -8.15 18.09
CA PHE A 167 -10.59 -8.25 18.89
C PHE A 167 -11.80 -7.51 18.28
N SER A 168 -11.63 -6.84 17.14
CA SER A 168 -12.72 -6.17 16.44
C SER A 168 -13.58 -7.19 15.68
N GLY A 169 -14.90 -7.09 15.82
CA GLY A 169 -15.87 -7.99 15.16
C GLY A 169 -15.88 -7.94 13.63
N THR A 170 -15.09 -7.05 13.01
CA THR A 170 -15.05 -6.81 11.56
C THR A 170 -14.04 -7.67 10.80
N LEU A 171 -13.18 -8.45 11.47
CA LEU A 171 -12.22 -9.35 10.82
C LEU A 171 -12.88 -10.67 10.44
N ASP A 172 -12.95 -10.93 9.13
CA ASP A 172 -13.42 -12.19 8.55
C ASP A 172 -12.29 -13.23 8.52
N ILE A 173 -12.54 -14.38 9.12
CA ILE A 173 -11.59 -15.49 9.23
C ILE A 173 -11.17 -16.05 7.87
N ALA A 174 -12.05 -15.95 6.87
CA ALA A 174 -11.76 -16.42 5.51
C ALA A 174 -10.60 -15.65 4.84
N THR A 175 -10.19 -14.52 5.40
CA THR A 175 -9.07 -13.70 4.91
C THR A 175 -7.72 -14.06 5.55
N ILE A 176 -7.72 -14.93 6.56
CA ILE A 176 -6.53 -15.36 7.32
C ILE A 176 -6.05 -16.69 6.77
N SER A 177 -4.73 -16.90 6.74
CA SER A 177 -4.14 -18.16 6.28
C SER A 177 -4.63 -19.34 7.13
N ASN A 178 -4.99 -20.46 6.49
CA ASN A 178 -5.62 -21.61 7.14
C ASN A 178 -4.83 -22.16 8.34
N ASP A 179 -3.49 -22.05 8.29
CA ASP A 179 -2.58 -22.50 9.35
C ASP A 179 -2.61 -21.65 10.63
N VAL A 180 -3.25 -20.47 10.58
CA VAL A 180 -3.32 -19.47 11.66
C VAL A 180 -4.75 -19.24 12.16
N GLN A 181 -5.76 -19.71 11.42
CA GLN A 181 -7.18 -19.44 11.69
C GLN A 181 -7.63 -19.89 13.09
N ASP A 182 -7.28 -21.09 13.52
CA ASP A 182 -7.68 -21.63 14.82
C ASP A 182 -7.09 -20.81 15.98
N GLU A 183 -5.80 -20.50 15.89
CA GLU A 183 -5.08 -19.71 16.90
C GLU A 183 -5.60 -18.27 16.96
N PHE A 184 -6.00 -17.71 15.82
CA PHE A 184 -6.66 -16.41 15.75
C PHE A 184 -8.07 -16.42 16.37
N LEU A 185 -8.84 -17.49 16.20
CA LEU A 185 -10.15 -17.65 16.86
C LEU A 185 -10.01 -17.75 18.38
N ASP A 186 -9.01 -18.49 18.85
CA ASP A 186 -8.73 -18.63 20.26
C ASP A 186 -8.33 -17.27 20.87
N LEU A 187 -7.43 -16.53 20.22
CA LEU A 187 -7.07 -15.18 20.64
C LEU A 187 -8.28 -14.24 20.64
N LYS A 188 -9.13 -14.29 19.62
CA LYS A 188 -10.30 -13.42 19.48
C LYS A 188 -11.33 -13.62 20.60
N ASN A 189 -11.40 -14.83 21.16
CA ASN A 189 -12.32 -15.17 22.25
C ASN A 189 -11.64 -15.16 23.63
N ASP A 190 -10.35 -14.84 23.72
CA ASP A 190 -9.64 -14.69 24.98
C ASP A 190 -9.91 -13.30 25.59
N SER A 191 -10.74 -13.29 26.63
CA SER A 191 -11.08 -12.08 27.38
C SER A 191 -9.87 -11.48 28.10
N ALA A 192 -8.94 -12.31 28.60
CA ALA A 192 -7.74 -11.82 29.27
C ALA A 192 -6.78 -11.19 28.25
N ALA A 193 -6.62 -11.78 27.06
CA ALA A 193 -5.87 -11.15 25.98
C ALA A 193 -6.51 -9.83 25.54
N LYS A 194 -7.85 -9.75 25.52
CA LYS A 194 -8.54 -8.50 25.21
C LYS A 194 -8.28 -7.40 26.25
N ASP A 195 -8.36 -7.73 27.54
CA ASP A 195 -8.05 -6.79 28.62
C ASP A 195 -6.58 -6.32 28.53
N LEU A 196 -5.67 -7.26 28.29
CA LEU A 196 -4.24 -6.96 28.08
C LEU A 196 -3.97 -6.10 26.85
N TYR A 197 -4.76 -6.25 25.79
CA TYR A 197 -4.68 -5.44 24.59
C TYR A 197 -5.13 -3.99 24.84
N GLU A 198 -6.12 -3.79 25.71
CA GLU A 198 -6.59 -2.47 26.12
C GLU A 198 -5.63 -1.80 27.13
N GLU A 199 -4.95 -2.58 27.97
CA GLU A 199 -4.04 -2.10 29.01
C GLU A 199 -2.57 -1.89 28.55
N ARG A 200 -2.09 -2.67 27.57
CA ARG A 200 -0.67 -2.71 27.19
C ARG A 200 -0.42 -2.16 25.79
N SER A 201 0.82 -1.74 25.55
CA SER A 201 1.25 -1.38 24.19
C SER A 201 1.26 -2.61 23.28
N LEU A 202 0.91 -2.46 22.00
CA LEU A 202 0.84 -3.55 21.01
C LEU A 202 2.07 -4.45 20.98
N THR A 203 3.28 -3.88 21.02
CA THR A 203 4.52 -4.68 20.98
C THR A 203 4.68 -5.53 22.25
N VAL A 204 4.39 -4.97 23.43
CA VAL A 204 4.43 -5.73 24.69
C VAL A 204 3.32 -6.77 24.74
N PHE A 205 2.14 -6.43 24.22
CA PHE A 205 1.03 -7.35 24.07
C PHE A 205 1.43 -8.52 23.17
N TRP A 206 1.87 -8.29 21.94
CA TRP A 206 2.26 -9.33 21.00
C TRP A 206 3.47 -10.15 21.46
N CYS A 207 4.48 -9.52 22.09
CA CYS A 207 5.57 -10.27 22.73
C CYS A 207 5.06 -11.16 23.88
N SER A 208 4.06 -10.72 24.65
CA SER A 208 3.45 -11.55 25.70
C SER A 208 2.53 -12.64 25.15
N MET A 209 1.89 -12.39 24.01
CA MET A 209 1.04 -13.35 23.33
C MET A 209 1.85 -14.40 22.57
N TYR A 210 3.12 -14.16 22.26
CA TYR A 210 3.97 -15.12 21.53
C TYR A 210 4.06 -16.50 22.20
N GLN A 211 3.91 -16.57 23.53
CA GLN A 211 3.92 -17.85 24.26
C GLN A 211 2.63 -18.67 24.05
N SER A 212 1.48 -18.00 23.91
CA SER A 212 0.17 -18.66 23.80
C SER A 212 -0.34 -18.72 22.36
N TYR A 213 0.06 -17.75 21.54
CA TYR A 213 -0.37 -17.52 20.16
C TYR A 213 0.84 -17.18 19.28
N PRO A 214 1.78 -18.12 19.07
CA PRO A 214 3.02 -17.87 18.32
C PRO A 214 2.80 -17.50 16.85
N LYS A 215 1.88 -18.16 16.14
CA LYS A 215 1.65 -17.91 14.71
C LYS A 215 0.94 -16.58 14.48
N VAL A 216 -0.03 -16.23 15.32
CA VAL A 216 -0.72 -14.94 15.25
C VAL A 216 0.22 -13.82 15.64
N SER A 217 1.07 -14.04 16.66
CA SER A 217 2.05 -13.06 17.11
C SER A 217 3.18 -12.86 16.09
N GLU A 218 3.63 -13.89 15.39
CA GLU A 218 4.65 -13.79 14.32
C GLU A 218 4.16 -12.96 13.12
N ILE A 219 2.87 -12.99 12.81
CA ILE A 219 2.28 -12.14 11.75
C ILE A 219 2.14 -10.69 12.21
N ALA A 220 1.96 -10.47 13.51
CA ALA A 220 1.70 -9.16 14.09
C ALA A 220 2.98 -8.39 14.48
N LEU A 221 4.11 -9.08 14.66
CA LEU A 221 5.44 -8.54 14.97
C LEU A 221 6.25 -8.25 13.71
#